data_AF-A0A2D9XV20-F1
#
_entry.id   AF-A0A2D9XV20-F1
#
_cell.length_a   1.000
_cell.length_b   1.000
_cell.length_c   1.000
_cell.angle_alpha   90.00
_cell.angle_beta   90.00
_cell.angle_gamma   90.00
#
_symmetry.space_group_name_H-M   'P 1'
#
loop_
_entity.id
_entity.type
_entity.pdbx_description
1 polymer ?
#
loop_
_entity_poly.entity_id
_entity_poly.type
_entity_poly.pdbx_seq_one_letter_code
_entity_poly.pdbx_strand_id
1 'polypeptide(L)'
;MQKVETKQIQWNAPENIKAFITTRIGGFSKDRYAFANMSLDVGDLKSSVMKNRENIQKSLQLPSEPSWMKQIHGTNIEYLRSPKKNIICDGSYTDQQGIVCAVLSADCLPIMMCDRFGKKVGVLHVGWRGLDKDLIQKFIKKFKVAPEDLCVWIGPTISPKNYIVREDV
;
A
#
# COMPACT_ATOMS: atom_id res chain seq x y z
N MET A 1 2.68 -16.69 -18.31
CA MET A 1 3.26 -15.36 -18.02
C MET A 1 3.54 -15.27 -16.52
N GLN A 2 4.80 -15.28 -16.07
CA GLN A 2 5.18 -15.43 -14.65
C GLN A 2 5.66 -14.13 -13.97
N LYS A 3 5.72 -13.00 -14.69
CA LYS A 3 6.07 -11.69 -14.11
C LYS A 3 4.80 -10.99 -13.62
N VAL A 4 4.79 -10.55 -12.37
CA VAL A 4 3.71 -9.73 -11.80
C VAL A 4 3.66 -8.42 -12.57
N GLU A 5 2.47 -8.08 -13.07
CA GLU A 5 2.24 -6.79 -13.73
C GLU A 5 2.26 -5.67 -12.69
N THR A 6 3.10 -4.67 -12.95
CA THR A 6 3.23 -3.45 -12.15
C THR A 6 2.99 -2.23 -13.01
N LYS A 7 2.42 -1.18 -12.42
CA LYS A 7 2.19 0.12 -13.08
C LYS A 7 2.76 1.21 -12.20
N GLN A 8 3.62 2.05 -12.76
CA GLN A 8 4.04 3.28 -12.09
C GLN A 8 2.87 4.26 -12.10
N ILE A 9 2.58 4.86 -10.95
CA ILE A 9 1.48 5.82 -10.85
C ILE A 9 1.86 7.16 -11.49
N GLN A 10 0.87 7.84 -12.06
CA GLN A 10 1.01 9.18 -12.63
C GLN A 10 0.41 10.18 -11.64
N TRP A 11 1.25 11.07 -11.13
CA TRP A 11 0.91 12.08 -10.11
C TRP A 11 1.99 13.17 -10.06
N ASN A 12 1.69 14.31 -9.46
CA ASN A 12 2.60 15.47 -9.37
C ASN A 12 3.60 15.32 -8.20
N ALA A 13 4.27 14.16 -8.10
CA ALA A 13 5.29 13.93 -7.08
C ALA A 13 6.70 14.24 -7.63
N PRO A 14 7.67 14.57 -6.77
CA PRO A 14 9.07 14.74 -7.16
C PRO A 14 9.67 13.50 -7.81
N GLU A 15 10.60 13.68 -8.75
CA GLU A 15 11.16 12.59 -9.56
C GLU A 15 11.86 11.50 -8.75
N ASN A 16 12.38 11.84 -7.58
CA ASN A 16 13.04 10.91 -6.65
C ASN A 16 12.04 10.02 -5.90
N ILE A 17 10.74 10.34 -5.91
CA ILE A 17 9.69 9.50 -5.33
C ILE A 17 9.20 8.52 -6.38
N LYS A 18 9.36 7.21 -6.10
CA LYS A 18 8.85 6.14 -6.95
C LYS A 18 7.69 5.45 -6.26
N ALA A 19 6.58 5.31 -6.98
CA ALA A 19 5.37 4.68 -6.48
C ALA A 19 4.73 3.81 -7.56
N PHE A 20 4.29 2.62 -7.16
CA PHE A 20 3.80 1.59 -8.07
C PHE A 20 2.59 0.90 -7.48
N ILE A 21 1.72 0.41 -8.35
CA ILE A 21 0.69 -0.58 -8.02
C ILE A 21 0.97 -1.88 -8.74
N THR A 22 0.57 -2.99 -8.11
CA THR A 22 0.49 -4.30 -8.74
C THR A 22 -0.93 -4.52 -9.26
N THR A 23 -1.09 -5.28 -10.34
CA THR A 23 -2.40 -5.86 -10.69
C THR A 23 -2.43 -7.34 -10.33
N ARG A 24 -3.59 -7.99 -10.48
CA ARG A 24 -3.72 -9.44 -10.26
C ARG A 24 -3.03 -10.30 -11.34
N ILE A 25 -2.56 -9.67 -12.42
CA ILE A 25 -2.06 -10.34 -13.63
C ILE A 25 -0.59 -10.73 -13.46
N GLY A 26 -0.27 -11.96 -13.89
CA GLY A 26 1.05 -12.55 -13.74
C GLY A 26 1.37 -12.96 -12.30
N GLY A 27 2.38 -13.80 -12.11
CA GLY A 27 2.71 -14.36 -10.80
C GLY A 27 2.51 -15.87 -10.72
N PHE A 28 2.39 -16.38 -9.50
CA PHE A 28 2.61 -17.79 -9.17
C PHE A 28 1.48 -18.43 -8.35
N SER A 29 0.49 -17.65 -7.92
CA SER A 29 -0.68 -18.17 -7.22
C SER A 29 -1.67 -18.80 -8.20
N LYS A 30 -2.52 -19.70 -7.71
CA LYS A 30 -3.47 -20.48 -8.52
C LYS A 30 -4.91 -20.30 -8.03
N ASP A 31 -5.85 -20.83 -8.82
CA ASP A 31 -7.27 -20.92 -8.49
C ASP A 31 -7.85 -19.57 -8.08
N ARG A 32 -8.55 -19.51 -6.95
CA ARG A 32 -9.15 -18.26 -6.43
C ARG A 32 -8.15 -17.15 -6.12
N TYR A 33 -6.85 -17.48 -6.01
CA TYR A 33 -5.77 -16.53 -5.75
C TYR A 33 -4.98 -16.17 -7.01
N ALA A 34 -5.33 -16.73 -8.17
CA ALA A 34 -4.60 -16.49 -9.41
C ALA A 34 -4.63 -14.99 -9.79
N PHE A 35 -3.48 -14.34 -10.05
CA PHE A 35 -2.10 -14.86 -10.16
C PHE A 35 -1.11 -14.18 -9.20
N ALA A 36 -1.25 -12.87 -8.98
CA ALA A 36 -0.34 -12.05 -8.19
C ALA A 36 -0.82 -11.81 -6.74
N ASN A 37 -1.23 -12.86 -6.01
CA ASN A 37 -1.59 -12.67 -4.61
C ASN A 37 -0.34 -12.31 -3.77
N MET A 38 -0.42 -11.19 -3.05
CA MET A 38 0.65 -10.69 -2.18
C MET A 38 0.34 -10.90 -0.68
N SER A 39 -0.85 -11.37 -0.33
CA SER A 39 -1.27 -11.55 1.06
C SER A 39 -0.95 -12.95 1.58
N LEU A 40 -0.37 -13.00 2.78
CA LEU A 40 -0.13 -14.25 3.52
C LEU A 40 -1.33 -14.66 4.39
N ASP A 41 -2.33 -13.80 4.53
CA ASP A 41 -3.40 -13.94 5.52
C ASP A 41 -4.75 -14.38 4.91
N VAL A 42 -4.78 -14.72 3.61
CA VAL A 42 -6.02 -15.04 2.87
C VAL A 42 -6.18 -16.52 2.54
N GLY A 43 -5.24 -17.38 2.98
CA GLY A 43 -5.31 -18.83 2.79
C GLY A 43 -4.68 -19.35 1.49
N ASP A 44 -3.86 -18.55 0.81
CA ASP A 44 -3.07 -19.00 -0.35
C ASP A 44 -1.80 -19.76 0.09
N LEU A 45 -1.16 -20.45 -0.86
CA LEU A 45 0.12 -21.11 -0.64
C LEU A 45 1.21 -20.06 -0.37
N LYS A 46 1.77 -20.10 0.86
CA LYS A 46 2.86 -19.21 1.28
C LYS A 46 4.01 -19.15 0.26
N SER A 47 4.38 -20.29 -0.34
CA SER A 47 5.44 -20.34 -1.35
C SER A 47 5.11 -19.56 -2.63
N SER A 48 3.85 -19.57 -3.08
CA SER A 48 3.41 -18.76 -4.22
C SER A 48 3.41 -17.26 -3.89
N VAL A 49 2.92 -16.90 -2.71
CA VAL A 49 2.92 -15.49 -2.24
C VAL A 49 4.33 -14.94 -2.11
N MET A 50 5.26 -15.71 -1.53
CA MET A 50 6.65 -15.29 -1.42
C MET A 50 7.31 -15.12 -2.80
N LYS A 51 7.03 -16.01 -3.76
CA LYS A 51 7.50 -15.84 -5.15
C LYS A 51 6.94 -14.57 -5.80
N ASN A 52 5.67 -14.22 -5.57
CA ASN A 52 5.08 -12.97 -6.05
C ASN A 52 5.79 -11.75 -5.44
N ARG A 53 6.04 -11.75 -4.12
CA ARG A 53 6.76 -10.67 -3.42
C ARG A 53 8.20 -10.52 -3.91
N GLU A 54 8.92 -11.62 -4.08
CA GLU A 54 10.27 -11.61 -4.67
C GLU A 54 10.26 -11.10 -6.13
N ASN A 55 9.22 -11.45 -6.90
CA ASN A 55 9.08 -11.02 -8.28
C ASN A 55 8.96 -9.50 -8.39
N ILE A 56 8.16 -8.85 -7.53
CA ILE A 56 8.04 -7.38 -7.53
C ILE A 56 9.31 -6.71 -7.02
N GLN A 57 9.99 -7.27 -6.01
CA GLN A 57 11.23 -6.72 -5.50
C GLN A 57 12.31 -6.69 -6.58
N LYS A 58 12.47 -7.79 -7.31
CA LYS A 58 13.43 -7.90 -8.42
C LYS A 58 13.03 -7.04 -9.61
N SER A 59 11.77 -7.11 -10.05
CA SER A 59 11.33 -6.44 -11.28
C SER A 59 11.29 -4.92 -11.17
N LEU A 60 11.02 -4.38 -9.98
CA LEU A 60 11.04 -2.95 -9.70
C LEU A 60 12.39 -2.47 -9.17
N GLN A 61 13.36 -3.37 -8.98
CA GLN A 61 14.67 -3.08 -8.37
C GLN A 61 14.52 -2.34 -7.04
N LEU A 62 13.61 -2.82 -6.18
CA LEU A 62 13.31 -2.17 -4.92
C LEU A 62 14.56 -2.15 -4.02
N PRO A 63 14.85 -1.04 -3.34
CA PRO A 63 16.05 -0.90 -2.51
C PRO A 63 16.01 -1.79 -1.25
N SER A 64 14.81 -2.17 -0.82
CA SER A 64 14.58 -3.11 0.27
C SER A 64 13.35 -3.96 0.00
N GLU A 65 13.15 -4.99 0.80
CA GLU A 65 11.84 -5.64 0.87
C GLU A 65 10.80 -4.62 1.34
N PRO A 66 9.57 -4.62 0.76
CA PRO A 66 8.48 -3.81 1.26
C PRO A 66 8.15 -4.12 2.72
N SER A 67 7.84 -3.08 3.48
CA SER A 67 7.40 -3.25 4.86
C SER A 67 5.94 -3.69 4.92
N TRP A 68 5.73 -5.01 4.84
CA TRP A 68 4.40 -5.61 4.85
C TRP A 68 3.73 -5.49 6.22
N MET A 69 2.54 -4.91 6.24
CA MET A 69 1.75 -4.69 7.46
C MET A 69 0.72 -5.81 7.68
N LYS A 70 0.40 -6.07 8.93
CA LYS A 70 -0.81 -6.78 9.36
C LYS A 70 -1.93 -5.75 9.51
N GLN A 71 -2.66 -5.52 8.43
CA GLN A 71 -3.76 -4.54 8.36
C GLN A 71 -4.98 -5.06 9.11
N ILE A 72 -5.54 -4.24 10.00
CA ILE A 72 -6.67 -4.64 10.87
C ILE A 72 -7.89 -3.73 10.71
N HIS A 73 -7.91 -2.90 9.66
CA HIS A 73 -8.95 -1.89 9.43
C HIS A 73 -9.08 -0.89 10.60
N GLY A 74 -7.95 -0.62 11.26
CA GLY A 74 -7.83 0.30 12.39
C GLY A 74 -7.23 1.65 11.97
N THR A 75 -6.66 2.35 12.95
CA THR A 75 -6.06 3.68 12.74
C THR A 75 -4.59 3.76 13.16
N ASN A 76 -3.94 2.61 13.33
CA ASN A 76 -2.54 2.53 13.74
C ASN A 76 -1.64 2.93 12.56
N ILE A 77 -0.69 3.81 12.83
CA ILE A 77 0.24 4.37 11.83
C ILE A 77 1.66 4.24 12.35
N GLU A 78 2.51 3.57 11.57
CA GLU A 78 3.91 3.30 11.92
C GLU A 78 4.88 4.24 11.18
N TYR A 79 5.88 4.74 11.89
CA TYR A 79 7.05 5.39 11.29
C TYR A 79 8.17 4.36 11.07
N LEU A 80 8.57 4.18 9.82
CA LEU A 80 9.57 3.18 9.43
C LEU A 80 10.96 3.81 9.40
N ARG A 81 11.82 3.43 10.36
CA ARG A 81 13.27 3.73 10.37
C ARG A 81 14.12 2.66 9.69
N SER A 82 13.55 1.48 9.48
CA SER A 82 14.14 0.35 8.77
C SER A 82 13.03 -0.53 8.17
N PRO A 83 13.32 -1.40 7.20
CA PRO A 83 12.35 -2.38 6.71
C PRO A 83 11.86 -3.27 7.85
N LYS A 84 10.53 -3.42 7.99
CA LYS A 84 9.89 -4.20 9.06
C LYS A 84 8.78 -5.09 8.47
N LYS A 85 8.52 -6.24 9.10
CA LYS A 85 7.45 -7.17 8.69
C LYS A 85 6.46 -7.37 9.82
N ASN A 86 5.21 -7.70 9.47
CA ASN A 86 4.15 -8.09 10.41
C ASN A 86 3.82 -7.00 11.45
N ILE A 87 4.00 -5.73 11.09
CA ILE A 87 3.62 -4.61 11.96
C ILE A 87 2.10 -4.47 11.94
N ILE A 88 1.47 -4.36 13.10
CA ILE A 88 0.01 -4.16 13.18
C ILE A 88 -0.30 -2.68 12.97
N CYS A 89 -0.56 -2.31 11.72
CA CYS A 89 -0.96 -0.97 11.32
C CYS A 89 -1.73 -0.96 9.99
N ASP A 90 -2.43 0.14 9.76
CA ASP A 90 -3.17 0.41 8.51
C ASP A 90 -2.59 1.63 7.77
N GLY A 91 -1.50 2.20 8.28
CA GLY A 91 -0.70 3.18 7.57
C GLY A 91 0.77 3.09 7.97
N SER A 92 1.65 3.47 7.06
CA SER A 92 3.07 3.63 7.36
C SER A 92 3.67 4.79 6.58
N TYR A 93 4.70 5.41 7.14
CA TYR A 93 5.44 6.47 6.48
C TYR A 93 6.92 6.43 6.85
N THR A 94 7.76 7.06 6.04
CA THR A 94 9.19 7.18 6.27
C THR A 94 9.75 8.44 5.64
N ASP A 95 10.86 8.92 6.19
CA ASP A 95 11.74 9.95 5.64
C ASP A 95 13.15 9.38 5.36
N GLN A 96 13.32 8.06 5.47
CA GLN A 96 14.58 7.38 5.24
C GLN A 96 14.63 6.87 3.80
N GLN A 97 15.73 7.17 3.11
CA GLN A 97 15.98 6.62 1.79
C GLN A 97 16.12 5.09 1.85
N GLY A 98 15.68 4.41 0.79
CA GLY A 98 15.81 2.97 0.66
C GLY A 98 14.76 2.14 1.40
N ILE A 99 13.82 2.76 2.13
CA ILE A 99 12.70 2.06 2.77
C ILE A 99 11.47 2.09 1.87
N VAL A 100 10.89 0.91 1.65
CA VAL A 100 9.66 0.76 0.88
C VAL A 100 8.45 0.59 1.79
N CYS A 101 7.53 1.56 1.75
CA CYS A 101 6.22 1.45 2.41
C CYS A 101 5.24 0.70 1.48
N ALA A 102 4.43 -0.21 2.01
CA ALA A 102 3.46 -0.95 1.21
C ALA A 102 2.15 -1.22 1.97
N VAL A 103 1.04 -1.19 1.22
CA VAL A 103 -0.30 -1.61 1.64
C VAL A 103 -0.80 -2.70 0.70
N LEU A 104 -1.63 -3.58 1.23
CA LEU A 104 -2.37 -4.56 0.44
C LEU A 104 -3.83 -4.12 0.35
N SER A 105 -4.45 -4.25 -0.81
CA SER A 105 -5.88 -4.00 -0.95
C SER A 105 -6.52 -4.95 -1.96
N ALA A 106 -7.78 -5.25 -1.71
CA ALA A 106 -8.74 -5.75 -2.66
C ALA A 106 -10.07 -5.12 -2.20
N ASP A 107 -10.52 -4.08 -2.91
CA ASP A 107 -11.66 -3.19 -2.60
C ASP A 107 -11.36 -1.99 -1.69
N CYS A 108 -10.74 -2.15 -0.51
CA CYS A 108 -10.41 -1.01 0.37
C CYS A 108 -9.51 0.02 -0.32
N LEU A 109 -9.60 1.30 0.08
CA LEU A 109 -8.94 2.41 -0.59
C LEU A 109 -7.44 2.48 -0.24
N PRO A 110 -6.51 2.23 -1.19
CA PRO A 110 -5.11 2.50 -0.97
C PRO A 110 -4.81 3.98 -1.25
N ILE A 111 -4.19 4.67 -0.31
CA ILE A 111 -3.75 6.06 -0.50
C ILE A 111 -2.23 6.10 -0.41
N MET A 112 -1.58 6.79 -1.34
CA MET A 112 -0.16 7.10 -1.30
C MET A 112 0.01 8.61 -1.10
N MET A 113 0.98 8.98 -0.28
CA MET A 113 1.29 10.37 0.03
C MET A 113 2.80 10.60 -0.02
N CYS A 114 3.20 11.77 -0.51
CA CYS A 114 4.56 12.29 -0.30
C CYS A 114 4.50 13.80 -0.10
N ASP A 115 5.58 14.40 0.39
CA ASP A 115 5.72 15.86 0.32
C ASP A 115 6.27 16.30 -1.04
N ARG A 116 5.98 17.54 -1.45
CA ARG A 116 6.43 18.13 -2.70
C ARG A 116 7.95 18.33 -2.80
N PHE A 117 8.68 18.18 -1.70
CA PHE A 117 10.16 18.26 -1.66
C PHE A 117 10.82 16.88 -1.71
N GLY A 118 10.02 15.80 -1.73
CA GLY A 118 10.51 14.44 -1.94
C GLY A 118 11.31 13.90 -0.76
N LYS A 119 11.00 14.34 0.47
CA LYS A 119 11.71 13.96 1.70
C LYS A 119 11.00 12.86 2.49
N LYS A 120 9.71 12.67 2.27
CA LYS A 120 8.83 11.77 3.01
C LYS A 120 7.88 11.08 2.05
N VAL A 121 7.63 9.81 2.33
CA VAL A 121 6.60 9.03 1.66
C VAL A 121 5.76 8.29 2.68
N GLY A 122 4.55 7.92 2.31
CA GLY A 122 3.77 6.99 3.09
C GLY A 122 2.56 6.48 2.34
N VAL A 123 1.95 5.48 2.95
CA VAL A 123 0.84 4.71 2.37
C VAL A 123 -0.20 4.41 3.45
N LEU A 124 -1.46 4.32 3.04
CA LEU A 124 -2.58 3.98 3.91
C LEU A 124 -3.45 2.92 3.25
N HIS A 125 -3.90 1.97 4.06
CA HIS A 125 -5.00 1.06 3.78
C HIS A 125 -6.24 1.62 4.47
N VAL A 126 -7.15 2.19 3.68
CA VAL A 126 -8.34 2.89 4.18
C VAL A 126 -9.59 2.09 3.83
N GLY A 127 -9.96 1.15 4.71
CA GLY A 127 -11.31 0.61 4.74
C GLY A 127 -12.28 1.55 5.44
N TRP A 128 -13.59 1.33 5.31
CA TRP A 128 -14.63 2.21 5.88
C TRP A 128 -14.46 2.44 7.39
N ARG A 129 -14.11 1.40 8.17
CA ARG A 129 -13.87 1.54 9.62
C ARG A 129 -12.69 2.44 9.97
N GLY A 130 -11.65 2.43 9.14
CA GLY A 130 -10.51 3.33 9.31
C GLY A 130 -10.88 4.75 8.93
N LEU A 131 -11.66 4.91 7.86
CA LEU A 131 -12.17 6.19 7.38
C LEU A 131 -13.08 6.86 8.42
N ASP A 132 -14.07 6.13 8.93
CA ASP A 132 -14.98 6.55 10.02
C ASP A 132 -14.23 7.00 11.28
N LYS A 133 -13.06 6.39 11.55
CA LYS A 133 -12.21 6.70 12.71
C LYS A 133 -11.11 7.71 12.41
N ASP A 134 -11.25 8.53 11.37
CA ASP A 134 -10.32 9.60 11.00
C ASP A 134 -8.88 9.13 10.70
N LEU A 135 -8.69 7.94 10.11
CA LEU A 135 -7.34 7.43 9.79
C LEU A 135 -6.54 8.43 8.93
N ILE A 136 -7.18 9.07 7.94
CA ILE A 136 -6.51 10.01 7.02
C ILE A 136 -6.01 11.24 7.79
N GLN A 137 -6.86 11.83 8.64
CA GLN A 137 -6.53 13.01 9.44
C GLN A 137 -5.44 12.68 10.46
N LYS A 138 -5.55 11.53 11.13
CA LYS A 138 -4.51 11.01 12.04
C LYS A 138 -3.18 10.83 11.32
N PHE A 139 -3.20 10.36 10.07
CA PHE A 139 -2.02 10.22 9.25
C PHE A 139 -1.40 11.56 8.91
N ILE A 140 -2.16 12.52 8.37
CA ILE A 140 -1.66 13.86 8.03
C ILE A 140 -1.00 14.52 9.25
N LYS A 141 -1.64 14.42 10.43
CA LYS A 141 -1.09 14.94 11.70
C LYS A 141 0.25 14.31 12.09
N LYS A 142 0.42 13.00 11.87
CA LYS A 142 1.69 12.28 12.13
C LYS A 142 2.75 12.53 11.06
N PHE A 143 2.32 12.65 9.81
CA PHE A 143 3.20 12.87 8.66
C PHE A 143 3.90 14.22 8.73
N LYS A 144 3.25 15.22 9.33
CA LYS A 144 3.79 16.57 9.58
C LYS A 144 4.34 17.20 8.30
N VAL A 145 3.47 17.25 7.30
CA VAL A 145 3.65 17.96 6.03
C VAL A 145 2.48 18.93 5.91
N ALA A 146 2.76 20.18 5.53
CA ALA A 146 1.70 21.16 5.38
C ALA A 146 0.74 20.71 4.26
N PRO A 147 -0.59 20.92 4.39
CA PRO A 147 -1.56 20.46 3.39
C PRO A 147 -1.24 20.90 1.96
N GLU A 148 -0.77 22.13 1.80
CA GLU A 148 -0.36 22.69 0.51
C GLU A 148 0.82 21.93 -0.10
N ASP A 149 1.69 21.34 0.72
CA ASP A 149 2.89 20.61 0.32
C ASP A 149 2.65 19.11 0.09
N LEU A 150 1.42 18.64 0.30
CA LEU A 150 1.08 17.24 0.23
C LEU A 150 0.72 16.83 -1.20
N CYS A 151 1.48 15.89 -1.77
CA CYS A 151 1.10 15.19 -2.99
C CYS A 151 0.37 13.91 -2.58
N VAL A 152 -0.87 13.73 -3.07
CA VAL A 152 -1.72 12.58 -2.74
C VAL A 152 -2.10 11.86 -4.02
N TRP A 153 -2.06 10.53 -3.97
CA TRP A 153 -2.65 9.68 -5.00
C TRP A 153 -3.57 8.65 -4.39
N ILE A 154 -4.76 8.52 -4.98
CA ILE A 154 -5.80 7.58 -4.57
C ILE A 154 -5.80 6.43 -5.57
N GLY A 155 -5.58 5.21 -5.09
CA GLY A 155 -5.45 4.05 -5.96
C GLY A 155 -6.74 3.30 -6.24
N PRO A 156 -6.63 2.19 -7.00
CA PRO A 156 -7.77 1.35 -7.34
C PRO A 156 -8.51 0.88 -6.09
N THR A 157 -9.82 1.11 -6.10
CA THR A 157 -10.73 0.78 -5.01
C THR A 157 -12.07 0.35 -5.61
N ILE A 158 -12.95 -0.20 -4.78
CA ILE A 158 -14.33 -0.49 -5.20
C ILE A 158 -15.05 0.82 -5.57
N SER A 159 -15.67 0.85 -6.74
CA SER A 159 -16.39 2.03 -7.22
C SER A 159 -17.72 2.23 -6.48
N PRO A 160 -18.25 3.46 -6.36
CA PRO A 160 -19.54 3.72 -5.69
C PRO A 160 -20.69 2.82 -6.16
N LYS A 161 -20.83 2.59 -7.47
CA LYS A 161 -21.86 1.72 -8.05
C LYS A 161 -21.82 0.25 -7.60
N ASN A 162 -20.68 -0.19 -7.08
CA ASN A 162 -20.44 -1.57 -6.63
C ASN A 162 -20.27 -1.65 -5.10
N TYR A 163 -20.23 -0.51 -4.39
CA TYR A 163 -20.01 -0.46 -2.96
C TYR A 163 -21.34 -0.25 -2.21
N ILE A 164 -22.09 -1.35 -2.07
CA ILE A 164 -23.37 -1.36 -1.38
C ILE A 164 -23.12 -1.66 0.09
N VAL A 165 -23.52 -0.74 0.96
CA VAL A 165 -23.33 -0.83 2.41
C VAL A 165 -24.66 -0.82 3.15
N ARG A 166 -24.61 -1.18 4.43
CA ARG A 166 -25.77 -1.11 5.34
C ARG A 166 -25.84 0.28 5.99
N GLU A 167 -26.92 0.55 6.70
CA GLU A 167 -27.15 1.83 7.40
C GLU A 167 -26.12 2.13 8.50
N ASP A 168 -25.49 1.10 9.06
CA ASP A 168 -24.49 1.22 10.13
C ASP A 168 -23.06 1.57 9.64
N VAL A 169 -22.90 1.86 8.34
CA VAL A 169 -21.62 2.16 7.68
C VAL A 169 -21.49 3.63 7.34
#